data_AF-A0A1S3VCI5-F1
#
_entry.id   AF-A0A1S3VCI5-F1
#
_cell.length_a   1.000
_cell.length_b   1.000
_cell.length_c   1.000
_cell.angle_alpha   90.00
_cell.angle_beta   90.00
_cell.angle_gamma   90.00
#
_symmetry.space_group_name_H-M   'P 1'
#
loop_
_entity.id
_entity.type
_entity.pdbx_description
1 polymer ?
#
loop_
_entity_poly.entity_id
_entity_poly.type
_entity_poly.pdbx_seq_one_letter_code
_entity_poly.pdbx_strand_id
1 'polypeptide(L)'
;MAHGAYSKRRVSATRRSNSKPLGVAKKPKPSVSLKNQIRSLERMLRKNLPPEAREAQEQKLEALKKQQEIHTRLAAERKIFLRDRKIKFFERRKIERRIRRLEKLHRASSSSSSSSKPASSTTQIMFSSSSVQSPSCHFNSPRVPT
;
A
#
# COMPACT_ATOMS: atom_id res chain seq x y z
N MET A 1 51.73 -17.39 8.42
CA MET A 1 50.56 -16.49 8.69
C MET A 1 49.41 -17.36 9.16
N ALA A 2 48.77 -16.98 10.27
CA ALA A 2 47.86 -17.81 11.06
C ALA A 2 46.53 -18.16 10.34
N HIS A 3 46.15 -19.44 10.35
CA HIS A 3 44.79 -19.89 10.02
C HIS A 3 43.88 -19.68 11.23
N GLY A 4 43.05 -18.63 11.21
CA GLY A 4 42.22 -18.21 12.33
C GLY A 4 40.71 -18.37 12.08
N ALA A 5 40.17 -19.47 12.59
CA ALA A 5 38.83 -19.60 13.18
C ALA A 5 37.58 -19.22 12.36
N TYR A 6 37.05 -20.25 11.68
CA TYR A 6 35.66 -20.34 11.22
C TYR A 6 34.70 -20.46 12.42
N SER A 7 34.52 -19.40 13.22
CA SER A 7 33.71 -19.43 14.46
C SER A 7 32.64 -18.34 14.57
N LYS A 8 32.08 -17.89 13.44
CA LYS A 8 30.89 -17.02 13.45
C LYS A 8 29.70 -17.56 12.64
N ARG A 9 29.56 -18.88 12.52
CA ARG A 9 28.25 -19.51 12.30
C ARG A 9 27.52 -19.63 13.64
N ARG A 10 27.01 -18.52 14.18
CA ARG A 10 25.84 -18.61 15.07
C ARG A 10 24.63 -18.80 14.18
N VAL A 11 24.42 -20.06 13.82
CA VAL A 11 23.13 -20.58 13.39
C VAL A 11 22.14 -20.16 14.49
N SER A 12 21.24 -19.24 14.19
CA SER A 12 20.03 -19.03 14.99
C SER A 12 19.11 -20.24 14.78
N ALA A 13 19.58 -21.40 15.21
CA ALA A 13 18.79 -22.61 15.36
C ALA A 13 17.91 -22.37 16.58
N THR A 14 16.67 -22.00 16.34
CA THR A 14 15.51 -22.73 16.87
C THR A 14 15.67 -23.31 18.29
N ARG A 15 16.11 -22.52 19.28
CA ARG A 15 15.99 -22.93 20.68
C ARG A 15 14.59 -22.59 21.14
N ARG A 16 13.67 -23.52 20.84
CA ARG A 16 12.44 -23.75 21.62
C ARG A 16 12.84 -24.14 23.04
N SER A 17 13.33 -23.18 23.82
CA SER A 17 13.52 -23.30 25.25
C SER A 17 12.17 -23.07 25.91
N ASN A 18 11.34 -24.11 25.97
CA ASN A 18 10.16 -24.13 26.83
C ASN A 18 10.62 -24.38 28.27
N SER A 19 11.39 -23.46 28.83
CA SER A 19 11.68 -23.40 30.25
C SER A 19 10.41 -22.90 30.95
N LYS A 20 9.74 -23.80 31.66
CA LYS A 20 8.62 -23.47 32.55
C LYS A 20 9.15 -22.52 33.65
N PRO A 21 8.55 -21.35 33.87
CA PRO A 21 8.59 -20.72 35.18
C PRO A 21 7.56 -21.42 36.08
N LEU A 22 8.00 -21.84 37.26
CA LEU A 22 7.14 -22.23 38.37
C LEU A 22 6.37 -20.98 38.80
N GLY A 23 5.09 -20.95 38.45
CA GLY A 23 4.19 -19.84 38.69
C GLY A 23 2.90 -20.11 37.93
N VAL A 24 1.78 -20.21 38.64
CA VAL A 24 0.48 -20.60 38.11
C VAL A 24 -0.05 -19.53 37.16
N ALA A 25 0.36 -19.60 35.90
CA ALA A 25 -0.29 -18.94 34.79
C ALA A 25 -0.40 -19.99 33.68
N LYS A 26 -1.56 -20.64 33.58
CA LYS A 26 -1.89 -21.56 32.49
C LYS A 26 -1.66 -20.79 31.17
N LYS A 27 -0.56 -21.05 30.47
CA LYS A 27 -0.36 -20.54 29.11
C LYS A 27 -1.61 -20.94 28.32
N PRO A 28 -2.37 -20.01 27.73
CA PRO A 28 -3.55 -20.38 26.97
C PRO A 28 -3.09 -21.32 25.86
N LYS A 29 -3.77 -22.47 25.75
CA LYS A 29 -3.55 -23.42 24.66
C LYS A 29 -3.58 -22.63 23.33
N PRO A 30 -2.73 -22.98 22.34
CA PRO A 30 -2.71 -22.27 21.07
C PRO A 30 -4.14 -22.18 20.54
N SER A 31 -4.65 -20.95 20.46
CA SER A 31 -5.99 -20.67 19.97
C SER A 31 -6.13 -21.33 18.61
N VAL A 32 -7.14 -22.18 18.48
CA VAL A 32 -7.45 -22.90 17.25
C VAL A 32 -7.60 -21.86 16.12
N SER A 33 -7.00 -22.09 14.94
CA SER A 33 -7.05 -21.14 13.81
C SER A 33 -8.50 -20.71 13.51
N LEU A 34 -8.73 -19.43 13.17
CA LEU A 34 -10.08 -18.88 12.88
C LEU A 34 -10.89 -19.75 11.91
N LYS A 35 -10.25 -20.25 10.85
CA LYS A 35 -10.88 -21.16 9.87
C LYS A 35 -11.29 -22.50 10.48
N ASN A 36 -10.54 -22.99 11.47
CA ASN A 36 -10.89 -24.22 12.19
C ASN A 36 -12.04 -23.98 13.16
N GLN A 37 -12.10 -22.80 13.80
CA GLN A 37 -13.21 -22.40 14.66
C GLN A 37 -14.52 -22.32 13.86
N ILE A 38 -14.51 -21.65 12.70
CA ILE A 38 -15.68 -21.58 11.79
C ILE A 38 -16.14 -22.99 11.40
N ARG A 39 -15.24 -23.84 10.90
CA ARG A 39 -15.57 -25.22 10.52
C ARG A 39 -16.11 -26.06 11.69
N SER A 40 -15.61 -25.82 12.90
CA SER A 40 -16.08 -26.52 14.09
C SER A 40 -17.52 -26.11 14.44
N LEU A 41 -17.82 -24.80 14.43
CA LEU A 41 -19.17 -24.29 14.69
C LEU A 41 -20.16 -24.72 13.59
N GLU A 42 -19.77 -24.66 12.32
CA GLU A 42 -20.59 -25.14 11.21
C GLU A 42 -20.96 -26.62 11.37
N ARG A 43 -20.01 -27.46 11.79
CA ARG A 43 -20.28 -28.88 12.05
C ARG A 43 -21.17 -29.11 13.27
N MET A 44 -21.08 -28.25 14.29
CA MET A 44 -21.95 -28.31 15.47
C MET A 44 -23.40 -27.94 15.11
N LEU A 45 -23.59 -26.92 14.29
CA LEU A 45 -24.90 -26.47 13.82
C LEU A 45 -25.59 -27.45 12.86
N ARG A 46 -24.83 -28.35 12.23
CA ARG A 46 -25.40 -29.48 11.46
C ARG A 46 -26.01 -30.57 12.34
N LYS A 47 -25.73 -30.56 13.66
CA LYS A 47 -26.32 -31.50 14.62
C LYS A 47 -27.58 -30.90 15.24
N ASN A 48 -28.51 -31.74 15.69
CA ASN A 48 -29.70 -31.29 16.39
C ASN A 48 -29.34 -30.76 17.79
N LEU A 49 -29.11 -29.44 17.89
CA LEU A 49 -28.95 -28.71 19.15
C LEU A 49 -30.26 -28.00 19.54
N PRO A 50 -30.48 -27.77 20.85
CA PRO A 50 -31.63 -27.01 21.33
C PRO A 50 -31.61 -25.59 20.74
N PRO A 51 -32.79 -24.98 20.51
CA PRO A 51 -32.93 -23.77 19.71
C PRO A 51 -32.12 -22.59 20.27
N GLU A 52 -32.14 -22.38 21.59
CA GLU A 52 -31.38 -21.31 22.26
C GLU A 52 -29.85 -21.45 22.04
N ALA A 53 -29.33 -22.67 22.16
CA ALA A 53 -27.90 -22.92 21.95
C ALA A 53 -27.48 -22.79 20.48
N ARG A 54 -28.44 -22.98 19.55
CA ARG A 54 -28.22 -22.84 18.11
C ARG A 54 -28.05 -21.36 17.75
N GLU A 55 -28.94 -20.50 18.20
CA GLU A 55 -28.89 -19.05 17.98
C GLU A 55 -27.57 -18.45 18.49
N ALA A 56 -27.16 -18.79 19.72
CA ALA A 56 -25.89 -18.34 20.29
C ALA A 56 -24.66 -18.81 19.48
N GLN A 57 -24.72 -19.99 18.85
CA GLN A 57 -23.63 -20.50 18.01
C GLN A 57 -23.63 -19.85 16.62
N GLU A 58 -24.80 -19.58 16.05
CA GLU A 58 -24.95 -18.87 14.78
C GLU A 58 -24.41 -17.44 14.88
N GLN A 59 -24.74 -16.72 15.96
CA GLN A 59 -24.20 -15.38 16.21
C GLN A 59 -22.66 -15.39 16.33
N LYS A 60 -22.10 -16.38 17.04
CA LYS A 60 -20.63 -16.55 17.14
C LYS A 60 -20.01 -16.87 15.78
N LEU A 61 -20.66 -17.71 14.99
CA LEU A 61 -20.20 -18.07 13.66
C LEU A 61 -20.20 -16.85 12.73
N GLU A 62 -21.24 -16.02 12.78
CA GLU A 62 -21.33 -14.78 12.01
C GLU A 62 -20.20 -13.81 12.38
N ALA A 63 -19.94 -13.63 13.68
CA ALA A 63 -18.82 -12.81 14.15
C ALA A 63 -17.46 -13.31 13.64
N LEU A 64 -17.23 -14.62 13.66
CA LEU A 64 -15.99 -15.21 13.12
C LEU A 64 -15.88 -15.07 11.60
N LYS A 65 -16.99 -15.14 10.86
CA LYS A 65 -17.01 -14.88 9.40
C LYS A 65 -16.64 -13.43 9.10
N LYS A 66 -17.21 -12.46 9.83
CA LYS A 66 -16.84 -11.03 9.70
C LYS A 66 -15.34 -10.80 9.95
N GLN A 67 -14.77 -11.44 10.98
CA GLN A 67 -13.33 -11.38 11.24
C GLN A 67 -12.49 -11.97 10.09
N GLN A 68 -12.94 -13.11 9.54
CA GLN A 68 -12.27 -13.76 8.41
C GLN A 68 -12.30 -12.89 7.14
N GLU A 69 -13.38 -12.18 6.87
CA GLU A 69 -13.51 -11.24 5.76
C GLU A 69 -12.53 -10.06 5.90
N ILE A 70 -12.45 -9.46 7.10
CA ILE A 70 -11.50 -8.39 7.39
C ILE A 70 -10.07 -8.86 7.14
N HIS A 71 -9.70 -10.05 7.62
CA HIS A 71 -8.37 -10.61 7.37
C HIS A 71 -8.09 -10.81 5.88
N THR A 72 -9.08 -11.26 5.13
CA THR A 72 -8.96 -11.48 3.68
C THR A 72 -8.78 -10.16 2.94
N ARG A 73 -9.57 -9.14 3.31
CA ARG A 73 -9.46 -7.77 2.79
C ARG A 73 -8.09 -7.16 3.08
N LEU A 74 -7.63 -7.20 4.33
CA LEU A 74 -6.31 -6.70 4.72
C LEU A 74 -5.17 -7.42 3.99
N ALA A 75 -5.30 -8.72 3.74
CA ALA A 75 -4.31 -9.47 2.97
C ALA A 75 -4.26 -9.02 1.50
N ALA A 76 -5.42 -8.73 0.89
CA ALA A 76 -5.49 -8.18 -0.47
C ALA A 76 -4.87 -6.78 -0.54
N GLU A 77 -5.21 -5.90 0.40
CA GLU A 77 -4.66 -4.55 0.51
C GLU A 77 -3.14 -4.57 0.69
N ARG A 78 -2.61 -5.46 1.54
CA ARG A 78 -1.15 -5.64 1.70
C ARG A 78 -0.47 -6.06 0.40
N LYS A 79 -1.10 -6.94 -0.39
CA LYS A 79 -0.56 -7.35 -1.71
C LYS A 79 -0.49 -6.15 -2.66
N ILE A 80 -1.54 -5.34 -2.74
CA ILE A 80 -1.56 -4.13 -3.58
C ILE A 80 -0.49 -3.14 -3.11
N PHE A 81 -0.44 -2.87 -1.80
CA PHE A 81 0.54 -1.97 -1.21
C PHE A 81 1.98 -2.37 -1.54
N LEU A 82 2.31 -3.66 -1.44
CA LEU A 82 3.65 -4.16 -1.76
C LEU A 82 4.02 -4.02 -3.25
N ARG A 83 3.05 -4.19 -4.16
CA ARG A 83 3.26 -3.96 -5.61
C ARG A 83 3.54 -2.48 -5.89
N ASP A 84 2.70 -1.60 -5.34
CA ASP A 84 2.77 -0.17 -5.60
C ASP A 84 3.92 0.53 -4.87
N ARG A 85 4.45 -0.08 -3.80
CA ARG A 85 5.50 0.51 -2.95
C ARG A 85 6.69 1.02 -3.77
N LYS A 86 7.14 0.24 -4.77
CA LYS A 86 8.28 0.62 -5.61
C LYS A 86 7.90 1.65 -6.68
N ILE A 87 6.73 1.51 -7.28
CA ILE A 87 6.20 2.48 -8.25
C ILE A 87 6.11 3.86 -7.59
N LYS A 88 5.43 3.96 -6.44
CA LYS A 88 5.30 5.19 -5.65
C LYS A 88 6.65 5.76 -5.21
N PHE A 89 7.63 4.91 -4.87
CA PHE A 89 8.98 5.35 -4.53
C PHE A 89 9.69 6.02 -5.71
N PHE A 90 9.65 5.41 -6.90
CA PHE A 90 10.30 5.97 -8.08
C PHE A 90 9.62 7.23 -8.57
N GLU A 91 8.29 7.28 -8.61
CA GLU A 91 7.55 8.47 -9.01
C GLU A 91 7.80 9.64 -8.04
N ARG A 92 7.75 9.38 -6.73
CA ARG A 92 8.16 10.36 -5.71
C ARG A 92 9.58 10.87 -5.97
N ARG A 93 10.53 9.97 -6.23
CA ARG A 93 11.93 10.33 -6.45
C ARG A 93 12.15 11.10 -7.74
N LYS A 94 11.40 10.81 -8.81
CA LYS A 94 11.41 11.58 -10.07
C LYS A 94 10.91 13.00 -9.84
N ILE A 95 9.78 13.15 -9.16
CA ILE A 95 9.18 14.45 -8.82
C ILE A 95 10.16 15.27 -7.97
N GLU A 96 10.71 14.68 -6.90
CA GLU A 96 11.71 15.33 -6.05
C GLU A 96 12.92 15.84 -6.85
N ARG A 97 13.47 15.01 -7.75
CA ARG A 97 14.60 15.43 -8.60
C ARG A 97 14.21 16.54 -9.56
N ARG A 98 13.01 16.50 -10.14
CA ARG A 98 12.52 17.54 -11.05
C ARG A 98 12.33 18.86 -10.32
N ILE A 99 11.71 18.85 -9.14
CA ILE A 99 11.55 20.02 -8.27
C ILE A 99 12.93 20.62 -7.96
N ARG A 100 13.87 19.82 -7.44
CA ARG A 100 15.23 20.31 -7.11
C ARG A 100 15.96 20.93 -8.31
N ARG A 101 15.78 20.38 -9.51
CA ARG A 101 16.37 20.94 -10.75
C ARG A 101 15.72 22.28 -11.11
N LEU A 102 14.40 22.37 -11.04
CA LEU A 102 13.66 23.60 -11.33
C LEU A 102 13.98 24.69 -10.31
N GLU A 103 14.05 24.36 -9.03
CA GLU A 103 14.46 25.29 -7.96
C GLU A 103 15.89 25.80 -8.18
N LYS A 104 16.82 24.93 -8.60
CA LYS A 104 18.19 25.33 -8.92
C LYS A 104 18.23 26.29 -10.10
N LEU A 105 17.47 26.00 -11.17
CA LEU A 105 17.37 26.88 -12.33
C LEU A 105 16.76 28.22 -11.95
N HIS A 106 15.67 28.23 -11.18
CA HIS A 106 15.01 29.44 -10.71
C HIS A 106 15.94 30.30 -9.86
N ARG A 107 16.71 29.69 -8.93
CA ARG A 107 17.73 30.40 -8.14
C ARG A 107 18.85 30.98 -9.00
N ALA A 108 19.30 30.24 -10.02
CA ALA A 108 20.32 30.71 -10.94
C ALA A 108 19.81 31.88 -11.81
N SER A 109 18.60 31.78 -12.36
CA SER A 109 17.97 32.85 -13.14
C SER A 109 17.67 34.08 -12.29
N SER A 110 17.23 33.90 -11.05
CA SER A 110 16.98 35.01 -10.11
C SER A 110 18.28 35.68 -9.66
N SER A 111 19.39 34.92 -9.57
CA SER A 111 20.71 35.47 -9.26
C SER A 111 21.36 36.20 -10.44
N SER A 112 20.98 35.86 -11.68
CA SER A 112 21.39 36.62 -12.88
C SER A 112 20.50 37.83 -13.18
N SER A 113 19.30 37.91 -12.58
CA SER A 113 18.35 39.01 -12.80
C SER A 113 18.38 40.09 -11.71
N SER A 114 19.24 39.98 -10.70
CA SER A 114 19.38 40.99 -9.63
C SER A 114 20.16 42.24 -10.03
N SER A 115 20.49 42.42 -11.32
CA SER A 115 20.98 43.69 -11.88
C SER A 115 19.95 44.46 -12.72
N SER A 116 18.66 44.12 -12.67
CA SER A 116 17.59 44.92 -13.28
C SER A 116 16.41 45.09 -12.33
N LYS A 117 16.24 46.33 -11.85
CA LYS A 117 15.15 46.81 -10.97
C LYS A 117 13.77 46.37 -11.48
N PRO A 118 12.81 46.01 -10.61
CA PRO A 118 11.43 45.77 -11.04
C PRO A 118 10.72 47.11 -11.26
N ALA A 119 10.47 47.46 -12.53
CA ALA A 119 9.50 48.50 -12.86
C ALA A 119 8.08 47.94 -12.64
N SER A 120 7.32 48.62 -11.79
CA SER A 120 5.91 48.38 -11.54
C SER A 120 5.07 48.60 -12.81
N SER A 121 4.39 47.56 -13.28
CA SER A 121 3.22 47.75 -14.13
C SER A 121 2.19 46.64 -13.84
N THR A 122 1.23 46.99 -12.99
CA THR A 122 -0.04 46.27 -12.86
C THR A 122 -0.79 46.38 -14.18
N THR A 123 -0.66 45.39 -15.05
CA THR A 123 -1.50 45.27 -16.25
C THR A 123 -2.68 44.36 -15.98
N GLN A 124 -3.82 45.02 -15.84
CA GLN A 124 -5.19 44.55 -16.07
C GLN A 124 -5.29 43.25 -16.88
N ILE A 125 -5.90 42.23 -16.28
CA ILE A 125 -6.39 41.04 -16.97
C ILE A 125 -7.65 41.46 -17.74
N MET A 126 -7.49 41.80 -19.02
CA MET A 126 -8.60 41.89 -19.96
C MET A 126 -8.91 40.49 -20.48
N PHE A 127 -10.02 39.92 -20.02
CA PHE A 127 -10.57 38.67 -20.51
C PHE A 127 -11.23 38.93 -21.87
N SER A 128 -10.43 38.88 -22.94
CA SER A 128 -10.94 38.98 -24.31
C SER A 128 -11.38 37.61 -24.80
N SER A 129 -12.69 37.35 -24.68
CA SER A 129 -13.42 36.26 -25.31
C SER A 129 -13.13 36.22 -26.81
N SER A 130 -12.25 35.32 -27.24
CA SER A 130 -11.98 35.05 -28.65
C SER A 130 -12.66 33.75 -29.04
N SER A 131 -13.79 33.93 -29.73
CA SER A 131 -14.31 33.12 -30.84
C SER A 131 -13.67 31.75 -31.06
N VAL A 132 -14.47 30.71 -30.84
CA VAL A 132 -14.21 29.32 -31.24
C VAL A 132 -14.09 29.28 -32.76
N GLN A 133 -12.89 29.05 -33.29
CA GLN A 133 -12.68 28.75 -34.70
C GLN A 133 -12.32 27.27 -34.83
N SER A 134 -13.32 26.48 -35.23
CA SER A 134 -13.21 25.05 -35.47
C SER A 134 -12.13 24.74 -36.52
N PRO A 135 -11.21 23.79 -36.29
CA PRO A 135 -10.29 23.36 -37.33
C PRO A 135 -11.02 22.48 -38.36
N SER A 136 -11.03 22.91 -39.63
CA SER A 136 -11.54 22.12 -40.74
C SER A 136 -10.68 20.86 -40.92
N CYS A 137 -11.30 19.70 -40.85
CA CYS A 137 -10.70 18.41 -41.19
C CYS A 137 -10.42 18.33 -42.70
N HIS A 138 -9.14 18.45 -43.09
CA HIS A 138 -8.69 18.05 -44.42
C HIS A 138 -8.31 16.56 -44.39
N PHE A 139 -9.16 15.74 -45.00
CA PHE A 139 -9.01 14.31 -45.13
C PHE A 139 -8.01 14.00 -46.25
N ASN A 140 -6.80 13.57 -45.88
CA ASN A 140 -5.78 13.14 -46.85
C ASN A 140 -6.05 11.67 -47.22
N SER A 141 -6.58 11.43 -48.42
CA SER A 141 -6.72 10.07 -48.97
C SER A 141 -5.37 9.53 -49.44
N PRO A 142 -4.99 8.28 -49.11
CA PRO A 142 -3.77 7.66 -49.62
C PRO A 142 -3.95 7.18 -51.07
N ARG A 143 -3.01 7.57 -51.95
CA ARG A 143 -2.86 7.03 -53.30
C ARG A 143 -2.27 5.61 -53.22
N VAL A 144 -2.95 4.63 -53.80
CA VAL A 144 -2.46 3.27 -53.98
C VAL A 144 -1.62 3.21 -55.27
N PRO A 145 -0.38 2.68 -55.25
CA PRO A 145 0.38 2.43 -56.47
C PRO A 145 -0.02 1.09 -57.10
N THR A 146 -0.22 1.11 -58.42
CA THR A 146 -0.28 -0.06 -59.32
C THR A 146 1.11 -0.50 -59.75
#